data_AF-A0A0W8G7H4-F1
#
_entry.id   AF-A0A0W8G7H4-F1
#
_cell.length_a   1.000
_cell.length_b   1.000
_cell.length_c   1.000
_cell.angle_alpha   90.00
_cell.angle_beta   90.00
_cell.angle_gamma   90.00
#
_symmetry.space_group_name_H-M   'P 1'
#
loop_
_entity.id
_entity.type
_entity.pdbx_description
1 polymer ?
#
loop_
_entity_poly.entity_id
_entity_poly.type
_entity_poly.pdbx_seq_one_letter_code
_entity_poly.pdbx_strand_id
1 'polypeptide(L)' 'MECHDFVNRSISDTLAGRFKESHVIDVIPEGPRDPNRFPPLRRMRSLDRWLAVCEFRPEFMTWLFMRPRSADNRRT' A
#
# COMPACT_ATOMS: atom_id res chain seq x y z
N MET A 1 1.09 0.82 7.50
CA MET A 1 2.23 1.75 7.35
C MET A 1 2.60 1.77 5.88
N GLU A 2 2.79 2.96 5.28
CA GLU A 2 3.27 3.11 3.90
C GLU A 2 4.80 3.21 3.91
N CYS A 3 5.47 2.42 3.09
CA CYS A 3 6.91 2.31 3.01
C CYS A 3 7.37 2.83 1.64
N HIS A 4 8.24 3.84 1.69
CA HIS A 4 8.80 4.51 0.52
C HIS A 4 10.18 3.94 0.20
N ASP A 5 10.22 2.73 -0.36
CA ASP A 5 11.47 2.01 -0.63
C ASP A 5 12.40 2.76 -1.60
N PHE A 6 11.88 3.68 -2.42
CA PHE A 6 12.69 4.56 -3.27
C PHE A 6 13.58 5.53 -2.49
N VAL A 7 13.17 5.93 -1.27
CA VAL A 7 13.96 6.80 -0.39
C VAL A 7 14.98 5.97 0.39
N ASN A 8 14.56 4.79 0.85
CA ASN A 8 15.40 3.85 1.56
C ASN A 8 15.03 2.43 1.16
N ARG A 9 15.90 1.78 0.38
CA ARG A 9 15.69 0.44 -0.20
C ARG A 9 15.52 -0.69 0.83
N SER A 10 15.82 -0.42 2.10
CA SER A 10 15.74 -1.40 3.19
C SER A 10 14.57 -1.16 4.15
N ILE A 11 13.77 -0.11 3.97
CA ILE A 11 12.82 0.33 5.00
C ILE A 11 11.71 -0.71 5.23
N SER A 12 11.15 -1.31 4.18
CA SER A 12 10.12 -2.34 4.29
C SER A 12 10.61 -3.56 5.08
N ASP A 13 11.75 -4.12 4.70
CA ASP A 13 12.34 -5.29 5.39
C ASP A 13 12.76 -4.99 6.82
N THR A 14 13.33 -3.80 7.05
CA THR A 14 13.76 -3.36 8.39
C THR A 14 12.56 -3.29 9.34
N LEU A 15 11.44 -2.72 8.89
CA LEU A 15 10.23 -2.59 9.70
C LEU A 15 9.55 -3.95 9.90
N ALA A 16 9.42 -4.74 8.83
CA ALA A 16 8.87 -6.10 8.93
C ALA A 16 9.67 -6.95 9.92
N GLY A 17 11.01 -6.93 9.84
CA GLY A 17 11.89 -7.63 10.77
C GLY A 17 11.77 -7.15 12.20
N ARG A 18 11.57 -5.84 12.43
CA ARG A 18 11.41 -5.27 13.77
C ARG A 18 10.07 -5.65 14.42
N PHE A 19 9.01 -5.78 13.64
CA PHE A 19 7.66 -6.01 14.16
C PHE A 19 7.18 -7.47 14.10
N LYS A 20 7.89 -8.37 13.40
CA LYS A 20 7.44 -9.77 13.19
C LYS A 20 7.07 -10.53 14.47
N GLU A 21 7.77 -10.27 15.58
CA GLU A 21 7.55 -10.94 16.86
C GLU A 21 6.26 -10.48 17.55
N SER A 22 5.90 -9.20 17.39
CA SER A 22 4.73 -8.61 18.06
C SER A 22 3.48 -8.52 17.18
N HIS A 23 3.65 -8.58 15.86
CA HIS A 23 2.58 -8.37 14.89
C HIS A 23 2.51 -9.49 13.86
N VAL A 24 1.29 -9.82 13.43
CA VAL A 24 1.06 -10.45 12.12
C VAL A 24 1.17 -9.34 11.08
N ILE A 25 2.00 -9.54 10.06
CA ILE A 25 2.32 -8.55 9.05
C ILE A 25 1.88 -9.07 7.69
N ASP A 26 0.98 -8.33 7.04
CA ASP A 26 0.62 -8.52 5.65
C ASP A 26 1.35 -7.45 4.82
N VAL A 27 2.22 -7.89 3.91
CA VAL A 27 2.94 -7.01 2.98
C VAL A 27 2.10 -6.85 1.71
N ILE A 28 1.71 -5.62 1.42
CA ILE A 28 0.77 -5.28 0.35
C ILE A 28 1.51 -4.35 -0.63
N PRO A 29 1.99 -4.85 -1.78
CA PRO A 29 2.52 -3.97 -2.82
C PRO A 29 1.39 -3.11 -3.40
N GLU A 30 1.70 -1.86 -3.74
CA GLU A 30 0.78 -0.99 -4.47
C GLU A 30 0.37 -1.64 -5.80
N GLY A 31 -0.93 -1.67 -6.06
CA GLY A 31 -1.50 -2.18 -7.30
C GLY A 31 -1.76 -1.09 -8.34
N PRO A 32 -1.91 -1.45 -9.63
CA PRO A 32 -2.29 -0.51 -10.68
C PRO A 32 -3.71 0.04 -10.43
N ARG A 33 -3.92 1.32 -10.75
CA ARG A 33 -5.25 1.96 -10.75
C ARG A 33 -5.80 2.00 -12.17
N ASP A 34 -6.83 1.22 -12.46
CA ASP A 34 -7.59 1.33 -13.71
C ASP A 34 -8.70 2.39 -13.55
N PRO A 35 -8.58 3.57 -14.17
CA PRO A 35 -9.57 4.62 -14.01
C PRO A 35 -10.91 4.25 -14.67
N ASN A 36 -10.98 3.25 -15.55
CA ASN A 36 -12.21 2.82 -16.21
C ASN A 36 -13.11 1.98 -15.28
N ARG A 37 -12.58 1.49 -14.15
CA ARG A 37 -13.36 0.83 -13.10
C ARG A 37 -14.28 1.80 -12.34
N PHE A 38 -14.06 3.11 -12.48
CA PHE A 38 -14.82 4.15 -11.79
C PHE A 38 -15.76 4.88 -12.77
N PRO A 39 -17.08 4.61 -12.74
CA PRO A 39 -18.04 5.24 -13.66
C PRO A 39 -17.98 6.78 -13.72
N PRO A 40 -17.75 7.52 -12.62
CA PRO A 40 -17.61 8.98 -12.68
C PRO A 40 -16.47 9.46 -13.59
N LEU A 41 -15.36 8.73 -13.63
CA LEU A 41 -14.19 9.13 -14.42
C LEU A 41 -14.38 8.91 -15.93
N ARG A 42 -15.33 8.06 -16.34
CA ARG A 42 -15.58 7.74 -17.77
C ARG A 42 -16.03 8.94 -18.59
N ARG A 43 -16.55 9.99 -17.95
CA ARG A 43 -16.98 11.23 -18.61
C ARG A 43 -15.82 12.21 -18.86
N MET A 44 -14.64 11.94 -18.32
CA MET A 44 -13.46 12.77 -18.51
C MET A 44 -12.77 12.43 -19.84
N ARG A 45 -12.01 13.39 -20.38
CA ARG A 45 -11.11 13.14 -21.53
C ARG A 45 -10.10 12.07 -21.14
N SER A 46 -9.59 11.33 -22.14
CA SER A 46 -8.71 10.17 -21.91
C SER A 46 -7.52 10.50 -21.01
N LEU A 47 -6.80 11.59 -21.31
CA LEU A 47 -5.64 12.00 -20.53
C LEU A 47 -6.02 12.41 -19.10
N ASP A 48 -7.04 13.26 -18.94
CA ASP A 48 -7.50 13.72 -17.62
C ASP A 48 -7.95 12.54 -16.73
N ARG A 49 -8.56 11.52 -17.34
CA ARG A 49 -9.00 10.30 -16.64
C ARG A 49 -7.82 9.52 -16.07
N TRP A 50 -6.73 9.38 -16.83
CA TRP A 50 -5.51 8.74 -16.34
C TRP A 50 -4.76 9.60 -15.32
N LEU A 51 -4.72 10.92 -15.54
CA LEU A 51 -4.13 11.87 -14.58
C LEU A 51 -4.86 11.84 -13.23
N ALA A 52 -6.17 11.69 -13.22
CA ALA A 52 -6.99 11.67 -12.01
C ALA A 52 -6.65 10.52 -11.04
N VAL A 53 -6.04 9.44 -11.53
CA VAL A 53 -5.59 8.30 -10.70
C VAL A 53 -4.07 8.19 -10.58
N CYS A 54 -3.35 9.17 -11.15
CA CYS A 54 -1.90 9.24 -11.06
C CYS A 54 -1.50 9.94 -9.76
N GLU A 55 -0.83 9.23 -8.86
CA GLU A 55 -0.31 9.80 -7.61
C GLU A 55 1.08 10.44 -7.76
N PHE A 56 1.63 10.47 -8.97
CA PHE A 56 2.98 10.99 -9.27
C PHE A 56 4.08 10.37 -8.39
N ARG A 57 3.90 9.11 -8.00
CA ARG A 57 4.89 8.31 -7.29
C ARG A 57 6.04 7.93 -8.25
N PRO A 58 7.30 7.91 -7.80
CA PRO A 58 8.44 7.54 -8.65
C PRO A 58 8.49 6.03 -8.97
N GLU A 59 7.90 5.18 -8.13
CA GLU A 59 7.83 3.72 -8.28
C GLU A 59 6.65 3.19 -7.46
N PHE A 60 6.44 1.87 -7.45
CA PHE A 60 5.41 1.24 -6.60
C PHE A 60 5.78 1.35 -5.11
N MET A 61 4.82 1.76 -4.29
CA MET A 61 4.97 1.76 -2.84
C MET A 61 4.66 0.40 -2.22
N THR A 62 5.18 0.15 -1.02
CA THR A 62 4.86 -1.04 -0.22
C THR A 62 4.05 -0.63 1.01
N TRP A 63 2.99 -1.36 1.35
CA TRP A 63 2.23 -1.16 2.58
C TRP A 63 2.43 -2.34 3.52
N LEU A 64 2.81 -2.05 4.77
CA LEU A 64 2.81 -3.02 5.86
C LEU A 64 1.52 -2.88 6.66
N PHE A 65 0.59 -3.82 6.50
CA PHE A 65 -0.59 -3.93 7.35
C PHE A 65 -0.27 -4.81 8.56
N MET A 66 -0.20 -4.21 9.74
CA MET A 66 0.32 -4.85 10.95
C MET A 66 -0.77 -4.95 12.00
N ARG A 67 -1.05 -6.16 12.46
CA ARG A 67 -2.04 -6.46 13.51
C ARG A 67 -1.33 -7.04 14.73
N PRO A 68 -1.53 -6.50 15.95
CA PRO A 68 -0.85 -6.99 17.14
C PRO A 68 -1.32 -8.41 17.48
N ARG A 69 -0.38 -9.32 17.75
CA ARG A 69 -0.68 -10.72 18.10
C ARG A 69 -1.46 -10.83 19.41
N SER A 70 -1.23 -9.93 20.35
CA SER A 70 -1.93 -9.89 21.64
C SER A 70 -3.43 -9.58 21.51
N ALA A 71 -3.88 -9.01 20.39
CA ALA A 71 -5.30 -8.76 20.14
C ALA A 71 -6.04 -9.99 19.58
N ASP A 72 -5.31 -10.96 19.02
CA ASP A 72 -5.87 -12.21 18.47
C ASP A 72 -6.24 -13.21 19.59
N ASN A 73 -5.52 -13.14 20.72
CA ASN A 73 -5.72 -14.00 21.90
C ASN A 73 -6.94 -13.64 22.78
N ARG A 74 -7.77 -12.68 22.39
CA ARG A 74 -8.99 -12.30 23.15
C ARG A 74 -10.28 -12.96 22.65
N ARG A 75 -10.16 -14.01 21.82
CA ARG A 75 -11.30 -14.73 21.21
C ARG A 75 -11.51 -16.18 21.74
N THR A 76 -10.87 -16.55 22.84
CA THR A 76 -11.15 -17.79 23.60
C THR A 76 -11.75 -17.47 24.95
#